data_AF-A0A124G9M1-F1
#
_entry.id   AF-A0A124G9M1-F1
#
_cell.length_a   1.000
_cell.length_b   1.000
_cell.length_c   1.000
_cell.angle_alpha   90.00
_cell.angle_beta   90.00
_cell.angle_gamma   90.00
#
_symmetry.space_group_name_H-M   'P 1'
#
loop_
_entity.id
_entity.type
_entity.pdbx_description
1 polymer ?
#
loop_
_entity_poly.entity_id
_entity_poly.type
_entity_poly.pdbx_seq_one_letter_code
_entity_poly.pdbx_strand_id
1 'polypeptide(L)' 'MHAEIVNALDIHLAEVQILRRQLTEARAIEPGERLDVVLQIAASAERLSHTVYANGATPVAASR' A
#
# COMPACT_ATOMS: atom_id res chain seq x y z
N MET A 1 -3.94 14.49 9.73
CA MET A 1 -4.83 14.14 8.59
C MET A 1 -4.11 14.10 7.24
N HIS A 2 -3.87 15.21 6.52
CA HIS A 2 -3.24 15.15 5.18
C HIS A 2 -1.81 14.58 5.21
N ALA A 3 -0.98 14.97 6.19
CA ALA A 3 0.40 14.48 6.31
C ALA A 3 0.47 12.96 6.60
N GLU A 4 -0.48 12.43 7.38
CA GLU A 4 -0.55 10.99 7.68
C GLU A 4 -0.96 10.17 6.45
N ILE A 5 -1.91 10.67 5.66
CA ILE A 5 -2.31 10.05 4.39
C ILE A 5 -1.16 10.08 3.39
N VAL A 6 -0.47 11.21 3.24
CA VAL A 6 0.69 11.33 2.34
C VAL A 6 1.81 10.39 2.78
N ASN A 7 2.14 10.34 4.06
CA ASN A 7 3.13 9.41 4.59
C ASN A 7 2.74 7.94 4.36
N ALA A 8 1.47 7.59 4.52
CA ALA A 8 0.99 6.23 4.23
C ALA A 8 1.09 5.88 2.74
N LEU A 9 0.85 6.83 1.84
CA LEU A 9 1.04 6.67 0.40
C LEU A 9 2.53 6.46 0.05
N ASP A 10 3.43 7.24 0.65
CA ASP A 10 4.87 7.11 0.43
C ASP A 10 5.39 5.75 0.89
N ILE A 11 4.93 5.28 2.06
CA ILE A 11 5.27 3.94 2.57
C ILE A 11 4.76 2.86 1.62
N HIS A 12 3.48 2.92 1.20
CA HIS A 12 2.91 1.95 0.26
C HIS A 12 3.68 1.93 -1.06
N LEU A 13 4.02 3.10 -1.61
CA LEU A 13 4.76 3.22 -2.86
C LEU A 13 6.16 2.58 -2.74
N ALA A 14 6.88 2.85 -1.65
CA ALA A 14 8.19 2.27 -1.40
C ALA A 14 8.12 0.73 -1.27
N GLU A 15 7.15 0.20 -0.52
CA GLU A 15 6.92 -1.25 -0.38
C GLU A 15 6.64 -1.91 -1.74
N VAL A 16 5.71 -1.35 -2.54
CA VAL A 16 5.36 -1.89 -3.86
C VAL A 16 6.55 -1.84 -4.82
N GLN A 17 7.38 -0.82 -4.76
CA GLN A 17 8.58 -0.74 -5.60
C GLN A 17 9.59 -1.86 -5.28
N ILE A 18 9.80 -2.16 -4.00
CA ILE A 18 10.67 -3.26 -3.55
C ILE A 18 10.10 -4.60 -4.01
N LEU A 19 8.81 -4.83 -3.78
CA LEU A 19 8.12 -6.09 -4.13
C LEU A 19 8.08 -6.30 -5.65
N ARG A 20 7.81 -5.26 -6.44
CA ARG A 20 7.91 -5.33 -7.91
C ARG A 20 9.32 -5.67 -8.36
N ARG A 21 10.33 -5.07 -7.72
CA ARG A 21 11.73 -5.35 -8.06
C ARG A 21 12.07 -6.81 -7.84
N GLN A 22 11.63 -7.39 -6.72
CA GLN A 22 11.78 -8.83 -6.46
C GLN A 22 11.18 -9.67 -7.60
N LEU A 23 9.95 -9.34 -8.05
CA LEU A 23 9.31 -10.03 -9.18
C LEU A 23 10.06 -9.90 -10.50
N THR A 24 10.72 -8.77 -10.76
CA THR A 24 11.37 -8.50 -12.06
C THR A 24 12.84 -8.88 -12.12
N GLU A 25 13.57 -8.80 -11.00
CA GLU A 25 15.03 -9.02 -10.96
C GLU A 25 15.42 -10.45 -10.61
N ALA A 26 14.52 -11.23 -10.00
CA ALA A 26 14.83 -12.60 -9.67
C ALA A 26 14.84 -13.48 -10.94
N ARG A 27 16.04 -13.99 -11.27
CA ARG A 27 16.27 -14.87 -12.43
C ARG A 27 15.42 -16.15 -12.42
N ALA A 28 14.98 -16.60 -11.25
CA ALA A 28 13.99 -17.65 -11.06
C ALA A 28 13.24 -17.35 -9.77
N ILE A 29 11.93 -17.19 -9.86
CA ILE A 29 11.00 -17.11 -8.71
C ILE A 29 10.09 -18.31 -8.84
N GLU A 30 9.98 -19.08 -7.76
CA GLU A 30 9.04 -20.18 -7.70
C GLU A 30 7.60 -19.63 -7.70
N PRO A 31 6.62 -20.37 -8.27
CA PRO A 31 5.22 -19.91 -8.27
C PRO A 31 4.67 -19.55 -6.88
N GLY A 32 5.10 -20.26 -5.83
CA GLY A 32 4.74 -19.96 -4.45
C GLY A 32 5.28 -18.60 -3.98
N GLU A 33 6.56 -18.33 -4.24
CA GLU A 33 7.18 -17.04 -3.90
C GLU A 33 6.54 -15.87 -4.67
N ARG A 34 6.14 -16.10 -5.93
CA ARG A 34 5.39 -15.11 -6.71
C ARG A 34 4.05 -14.78 -6.07
N LEU A 35 3.32 -15.80 -5.62
CA LEU A 35 2.05 -15.62 -4.93
C LEU A 35 2.25 -14.86 -3.61
N ASP A 36 3.28 -15.20 -2.84
CA ASP A 36 3.61 -14.53 -1.58
C ASP A 36 3.87 -13.03 -1.79
N VAL A 37 4.62 -12.66 -2.84
CA VAL A 37 4.86 -11.25 -3.17
C VAL A 37 3.56 -10.53 -3.55
N VAL A 38 2.67 -11.17 -4.32
CA VAL A 38 1.36 -10.59 -4.68
C VAL A 38 0.49 -10.40 -3.43
N LEU A 39 0.49 -11.36 -2.50
CA LEU A 39 -0.23 -11.25 -1.23
C LEU A 39 0.32 -10.11 -0.36
N GLN A 40 1.64 -9.90 -0.35
CA GLN A 40 2.25 -8.77 0.34
C GLN A 40 1.84 -7.42 -0.25
N ILE A 41 1.74 -7.32 -1.58
CA ILE A 41 1.22 -6.11 -2.26
C ILE A 41 -0.23 -5.84 -1.84
N ALA A 42 -1.07 -6.88 -1.84
CA ALA A 42 -2.48 -6.76 -1.44
C ALA A 42 -2.62 -6.30 0.02
N ALA A 43 -1.85 -6.90 0.93
CA ALA A 43 -1.84 -6.51 2.35
C ALA A 43 -1.35 -5.06 2.55
N SER A 44 -0.36 -4.61 1.76
CA SER A 44 0.08 -3.20 1.79
C SER A 44 -1.03 -2.24 1.34
N ALA A 45 -1.75 -2.58 0.27
CA ALA A 45 -2.88 -1.79 -0.22
C ALA A 45 -4.03 -1.73 0.80
N GLU A 46 -4.31 -2.84 1.50
CA GLU A 46 -5.31 -2.88 2.58
C GLU A 46 -4.94 -1.94 3.73
N ARG A 47 -3.68 -1.95 4.19
CA ARG A 47 -3.20 -1.03 5.24
C ARG A 47 -3.34 0.44 4.83
N LEU A 48 -3.00 0.76 3.58
CA LEU A 48 -3.19 2.10 3.03
C LEU A 48 -4.67 2.48 3.06
N SER A 49 -5.54 1.61 2.55
CA SER A 49 -6.99 1.82 2.54
C SER A 49 -7.54 2.12 3.94
N HIS A 50 -7.19 1.29 4.93
CA HIS A 50 -7.58 1.52 6.33
C HIS A 50 -7.10 2.88 6.85
N THR A 51 -5.86 3.26 6.55
CA THR A 51 -5.31 4.55 6.99
C THR A 51 -6.05 5.73 6.36
N VAL A 52 -6.36 5.63 5.06
CA VAL A 52 -7.13 6.64 4.33
C VAL A 52 -8.55 6.76 4.87
N TYR A 53 -9.26 5.66 5.09
CA TYR A 53 -10.62 5.70 5.61
C TYR A 53 -10.68 6.19 7.06
N ALA A 54 -9.73 5.77 7.92
CA ALA A 54 -9.65 6.24 9.29
C ALA A 54 -9.41 7.76 9.38
N ASN A 55 -8.62 8.32 8.46
CA ASN A 55 -8.32 9.75 8.40
C ASN A 55 -9.27 10.57 7.50
N GLY A 56 -9.98 9.93 6.59
CA GLY A 56 -10.95 10.55 5.68
C GLY A 56 -12.36 10.64 6.27
N ALA A 57 -12.63 9.93 7.37
CA ALA A 57 -13.91 9.96 8.07
C ALA A 57 -14.17 11.25 8.86
N THR A 58 -13.26 12.23 8.84
CA THR A 58 -13.55 13.59 9.33
C THR A 58 -14.59 14.21 8.40
N PRO A 59 -15.86 14.34 8.80
CA PRO A 59 -16.84 15.00 7.95
C PRO A 59 -16.36 16.43 7.81
N VAL A 60 -16.17 16.89 6.57
CA VAL A 60 -16.19 18.32 6.31
C VAL A 60 -17.62 18.74 6.67
N ALA A 61 -17.82 19.16 7.91
CA ALA A 61 -19.11 19.67 8.37
C ALA A 61 -19.55 20.68 7.31
N ALA A 62 -20.66 20.37 6.64
CA ALA A 62 -21.24 21.22 5.62
C ALA A 62 -21.51 22.58 6.27
N SER A 63 -20.59 23.52 6.08
CA SER A 63 -20.76 24.91 6.47
C SER A 63 -21.67 25.53 5.43
N ARG A 64 -22.96 25.60 5.75
CA ARG A 64 -23.92 26.56 5.21
C ARG A 64 -24.80 27.06 6.33
#